data_AF-A0A924WFQ6-F1
#
_entry.id   AF-A0A924WFQ6-F1
#
_cell.length_a   1.000
_cell.length_b   1.000
_cell.length_c   1.000
_cell.angle_alpha   90.00
_cell.angle_beta   90.00
_cell.angle_gamma   90.00
#
_symmetry.space_group_name_H-M   'P 1'
#
loop_
_entity.id
_entity.type
_entity.pdbx_description
1 polymer ?
#
loop_
_entity_poly.entity_id
_entity_poly.type
_entity_poly.pdbx_seq_one_letter_code
_entity_poly.pdbx_strand_id
1 'polypeptide(L)'
;MSTLFKSLIAAALLLLTATNCQKDFLDRKPPNKLTFEEFFKTEEHAIEATNAVYEQFRSFDCIALPYIACTDVLSDDADKGSTANDAPLMSDLDNFTMDATNPFISPVYKGYYRAIARA
;
A
#
# COMPACT_ATOMS: atom_id res chain seq x y z
N MET A 1 -52.73 -10.40 -36.89
CA MET A 1 -51.80 -9.30 -36.57
C MET A 1 -51.18 -8.80 -37.88
N SER A 2 -51.40 -7.53 -38.25
CA SER A 2 -50.95 -6.99 -39.54
C SER A 2 -49.42 -7.03 -39.66
N THR A 3 -48.90 -7.17 -40.88
CA THR A 3 -47.47 -7.16 -41.20
C THR A 3 -46.77 -5.91 -40.65
N LEU A 4 -47.45 -4.76 -40.67
CA LEU A 4 -47.00 -3.50 -40.09
C LEU A 4 -46.73 -3.59 -38.58
N PHE A 5 -47.59 -4.29 -37.83
CA PHE A 5 -47.44 -4.47 -36.39
C PHE A 5 -46.26 -5.37 -36.05
N LYS A 6 -45.99 -6.40 -36.87
CA LYS A 6 -44.80 -7.27 -36.71
C LYS A 6 -43.50 -6.51 -37.00
N SER A 7 -43.48 -5.65 -38.02
CA SER A 7 -42.31 -4.81 -38.34
C SER A 7 -42.00 -3.78 -37.26
N LEU A 8 -43.03 -3.19 -36.64
CA LEU A 8 -42.86 -2.28 -35.50
C LEU A 8 -42.27 -2.97 -34.27
N ILE A 9 -42.73 -4.19 -33.96
CA ILE A 9 -42.18 -4.99 -32.86
C ILE A 9 -40.71 -5.36 -33.14
N ALA A 10 -40.39 -5.78 -34.37
CA ALA A 10 -39.02 -6.12 -34.75
C ALA A 10 -38.08 -4.91 -34.67
N ALA A 11 -38.52 -3.73 -35.11
CA ALA A 11 -37.74 -2.49 -35.02
C ALA A 11 -37.51 -2.06 -33.56
N ALA A 12 -38.52 -2.19 -32.70
CA ALA A 12 -38.39 -1.90 -31.27
C ALA A 12 -37.41 -2.85 -30.58
N LEU A 13 -37.45 -4.14 -30.92
CA LEU A 13 -36.51 -5.14 -30.39
C LEU A 13 -35.07 -4.85 -30.81
N LEU A 14 -34.86 -4.45 -32.07
CA LEU A 14 -33.54 -4.10 -32.60
C LEU A 14 -32.95 -2.88 -31.86
N LEU A 15 -33.77 -1.85 -31.61
CA LEU A 15 -33.38 -0.66 -30.85
C LEU A 15 -33.01 -0.98 -29.40
N LEU A 16 -33.73 -1.91 -28.76
CA LEU A 16 -33.43 -2.39 -27.39
C LEU A 16 -32.10 -3.15 -27.33
N THR A 17 -31.75 -3.92 -28.37
CA THR A 17 -30.47 -4.63 -28.43
C THR A 17 -29.29 -3.73 -28.79
N ALA A 18 -29.53 -2.59 -29.44
CA ALA A 18 -28.47 -1.67 -29.88
C ALA A 18 -27.94 -0.76 -28.74
N THR A 19 -28.68 -0.61 -27.63
CA THR A 19 -28.34 0.35 -26.55
C THR A 19 -27.86 -0.29 -25.24
N ASN A 20 -27.90 -1.62 -25.10
CA ASN A 20 -27.82 -2.27 -23.77
C ASN A 20 -26.46 -2.85 -23.37
N CYS A 21 -25.36 -2.50 -24.04
CA CYS A 21 -24.00 -2.88 -23.61
C CYS A 21 -23.07 -1.68 -23.67
N GLN A 22 -23.05 -0.90 -22.58
CA GLN A 22 -21.98 0.06 -22.33
C GLN A 22 -20.68 -0.72 -22.09
N LYS A 23 -19.62 -0.39 -22.84
CA LYS A 23 -18.33 -1.10 -22.78
C LYS A 23 -17.71 -1.06 -21.38
N ASP A 24 -18.02 -0.01 -20.65
CA ASP A 24 -17.56 0.41 -19.35
C ASP A 24 -18.43 -0.09 -18.18
N PHE A 25 -19.46 -0.91 -18.44
CA PHE A 25 -20.30 -1.47 -17.36
C PHE A 25 -19.48 -2.29 -16.34
N LEU A 26 -18.46 -3.00 -16.82
CA LEU A 26 -17.54 -3.79 -15.99
C LEU A 26 -16.33 -2.99 -15.48
N ASP A 27 -16.11 -1.77 -16.01
CA ASP A 27 -14.97 -0.92 -15.64
C ASP A 27 -15.36 -0.01 -14.46
N ARG A 28 -15.56 -0.62 -13.29
CA ARG A 28 -15.94 0.11 -12.07
C ARG A 28 -14.71 0.53 -11.27
N LYS A 29 -14.57 1.84 -11.08
CA LYS A 29 -13.59 2.41 -10.15
C LYS A 29 -14.08 2.30 -8.70
N PRO A 30 -13.17 2.13 -7.72
CA PRO A 30 -13.54 2.13 -6.31
C PRO A 30 -14.10 3.50 -5.91
N PRO A 31 -15.34 3.58 -5.37
CA PRO A 31 -16.00 4.87 -5.12
C PRO A 31 -15.40 5.66 -3.96
N ASN A 32 -14.57 5.04 -3.14
CA ASN A 32 -14.03 5.61 -1.89
C ASN A 32 -12.50 5.71 -1.87
N LYS A 33 -11.85 5.57 -3.02
CA LYS A 33 -10.39 5.65 -3.13
C LYS A 33 -10.00 6.39 -4.39
N LEU A 34 -9.01 7.27 -4.26
CA LEU A 34 -8.34 7.83 -5.42
C LEU A 34 -7.55 6.72 -6.10
N THR A 35 -7.74 6.59 -7.41
CA THR A 35 -6.91 5.71 -8.24
C THR A 35 -5.58 6.40 -8.56
N PHE A 36 -4.56 5.63 -8.92
CA PHE A 36 -3.25 6.19 -9.29
C PHE A 36 -3.38 7.17 -10.46
N GLU A 37 -4.26 6.84 -11.43
CA GLU A 37 -4.56 7.66 -12.60
C GLU A 37 -5.28 8.97 -12.26
N GLU A 38 -5.85 9.10 -11.06
CA GLU A 38 -6.58 10.28 -10.58
C GLU A 38 -5.76 11.12 -9.62
N PHE A 39 -4.82 10.50 -8.90
CA PHE A 39 -4.11 11.14 -7.80
C PHE A 39 -3.08 12.18 -8.25
N PHE A 40 -2.27 11.99 -9.30
CA PHE A 40 -1.18 12.96 -9.58
C PHE A 40 -1.59 14.13 -10.52
N LYS A 41 -2.60 14.91 -10.12
CA LYS A 41 -3.23 15.93 -10.99
C LYS A 41 -3.29 17.37 -10.48
N THR A 42 -3.26 17.60 -9.16
CA THR A 42 -3.41 18.94 -8.57
C THR A 42 -2.22 19.30 -7.71
N GLU A 43 -2.08 20.58 -7.36
CA GLU A 43 -1.09 21.06 -6.39
C GLU A 43 -1.28 20.37 -5.03
N GLU A 44 -2.52 20.24 -4.57
CA GLU A 44 -2.86 19.56 -3.31
C GLU A 44 -2.35 18.11 -3.31
N HIS A 45 -2.54 17.38 -4.39
CA HIS A 45 -2.05 15.99 -4.48
C HIS A 45 -0.51 15.91 -4.46
N ALA A 46 0.20 16.92 -4.99
CA ALA A 46 1.66 16.98 -4.89
C ALA A 46 2.12 17.19 -3.44
N ILE A 47 1.39 18.01 -2.67
CA ILE A 47 1.63 18.20 -1.24
C ILE A 47 1.35 16.89 -0.49
N GLU A 48 0.23 16.22 -0.76
CA GLU A 48 -0.12 14.94 -0.15
C GLU A 48 0.90 13.84 -0.46
N ALA A 49 1.35 13.74 -1.72
CA ALA A 49 2.39 12.79 -2.13
C ALA A 49 3.71 13.04 -1.37
N THR A 50 4.13 14.30 -1.27
CA THR A 50 5.34 14.69 -0.52
C THR A 50 5.19 14.33 0.96
N ASN A 51 4.04 14.64 1.57
CA ASN A 51 3.76 14.29 2.95
C ASN A 51 3.76 12.77 3.18
N ALA A 52 3.30 11.97 2.21
CA ALA A 52 3.32 10.52 2.29
C ALA A 52 4.74 9.93 2.29
N VAL A 53 5.71 10.59 1.67
CA VAL A 53 7.14 10.23 1.77
C VAL A 53 7.63 10.46 3.20
N TYR A 54 7.38 11.63 3.77
CA TYR A 54 7.76 11.95 5.16
C TYR A 54 7.05 11.06 6.18
N GLU A 55 5.80 10.67 5.93
CA GLU A 55 5.06 9.75 6.79
C GLU A 55 5.75 8.39 6.87
N GLN A 56 6.27 7.86 5.75
CA GLN A 56 6.98 6.58 5.73
C GLN A 56 8.24 6.58 6.60
N PHE A 57 8.95 7.71 6.68
CA PHE A 57 10.11 7.85 7.56
C PHE A 57 9.73 7.76 9.05
N ARG A 58 8.49 8.07 9.43
CA ARG A 58 8.02 7.91 10.81
C ARG A 58 7.45 6.53 11.12
N SER A 59 7.47 5.62 10.14
CA SER A 59 6.95 4.27 10.34
C SER A 59 7.81 3.48 11.33
N PHE A 60 7.19 2.49 11.97
CA PHE A 60 7.88 1.57 12.89
C PHE A 60 9.13 0.95 12.27
N ASP A 61 9.05 0.62 10.98
CA ASP A 61 10.11 -0.02 10.22
C ASP A 61 11.32 0.90 9.94
N CYS A 62 11.18 2.23 10.04
CA CYS A 62 12.24 3.19 9.69
C CYS A 62 12.97 3.79 10.89
N ILE A 63 12.27 4.08 12.00
CA ILE A 63 12.84 4.86 13.13
C ILE A 63 12.46 4.33 14.52
N ALA A 64 11.76 3.20 14.63
CA ALA A 64 11.35 2.65 15.93
C ALA A 64 12.27 1.50 16.37
N LEU A 65 11.73 0.50 17.09
CA LEU A 65 12.51 -0.58 17.69
C LEU A 65 13.44 -1.31 16.72
N PRO A 66 13.05 -1.66 15.47
CA PRO A 66 13.96 -2.30 14.54
C PRO A 66 15.18 -1.45 14.19
N TYR A 67 14.99 -0.13 14.05
CA TYR A 67 16.07 0.80 13.79
C TYR A 67 17.03 0.83 14.98
N ILE A 68 16.53 1.11 16.18
CA ILE A 68 17.33 1.18 17.41
C ILE A 68 18.09 -0.14 17.66
N ALA A 69 17.42 -1.28 17.43
CA ALA A 69 18.05 -2.60 17.56
C ALA A 69 19.24 -2.79 16.62
N CYS A 70 19.15 -2.27 15.39
CA CYS A 70 20.21 -2.39 14.38
C CYS A 70 21.26 -1.29 14.43
N THR A 71 21.00 -0.16 15.11
CA THR A 71 21.90 1.00 15.15
C THR A 71 22.57 1.22 16.49
N ASP A 72 21.82 1.13 17.60
CA ASP A 72 22.31 1.48 18.93
C ASP A 72 22.58 0.23 19.78
N VAL A 73 21.68 -0.77 19.72
CA VAL A 73 21.88 -2.03 20.46
C VAL A 73 23.01 -2.84 19.85
N LEU A 74 22.98 -3.05 18.54
CA LEU A 74 24.03 -3.77 17.83
C LEU A 74 25.41 -3.06 17.91
N SER A 75 25.45 -1.75 18.16
CA SER A 75 26.70 -0.99 18.30
C SER A 75 27.25 -0.93 19.72
N ASP A 76 26.54 -1.49 20.72
CA ASP A 76 26.85 -1.35 22.15
C ASP A 76 26.68 0.09 22.70
N ASP A 77 25.90 0.94 22.02
CA ASP A 77 25.54 2.28 22.52
C ASP A 77 24.29 2.25 23.44
N ALA A 78 23.53 1.15 23.42
CA ALA A 78 22.37 0.93 24.29
C ALA A 78 22.12 -0.57 24.56
N ASP A 79 21.59 -0.90 25.73
CA ASP A 79 21.06 -2.25 26.00
C ASP A 79 19.62 -2.40 25.50
N LYS A 80 19.20 -3.64 25.21
CA LYS A 80 17.76 -3.98 24.98
C LYS A 80 16.84 -3.44 26.09
N GLY A 81 17.34 -3.42 27.33
CA GLY A 81 16.56 -3.06 28.52
C GLY A 81 15.41 -4.04 28.85
N SER A 82 14.52 -3.64 29.76
CA SER A 82 13.35 -4.43 30.21
C SER A 82 13.72 -5.82 30.79
N THR A 83 12.82 -6.81 30.71
CA THR A 83 13.03 -8.19 31.18
C THR A 83 13.51 -9.10 30.05
N ALA A 84 14.07 -10.27 30.38
CA ALA A 84 14.59 -11.22 29.37
C ALA A 84 13.53 -11.72 28.38
N ASN A 85 12.25 -11.75 28.75
CA ASN A 85 11.17 -12.25 27.90
C ASN A 85 10.55 -11.18 26.99
N ASP A 86 10.94 -9.91 27.15
CA ASP A 86 10.47 -8.81 26.33
C ASP A 86 11.41 -8.60 25.14
N ALA A 87 10.89 -8.78 23.92
CA ALA A 87 11.66 -8.76 22.67
C ALA A 87 12.95 -9.64 22.71
N PRO A 88 12.86 -10.94 23.05
CA PRO A 88 14.03 -11.77 23.35
C PRO A 88 15.03 -11.86 22.19
N LEU A 89 14.55 -11.83 20.94
CA LEU A 89 15.39 -11.88 19.74
C LEU A 89 16.19 -10.58 19.47
N MET A 90 15.93 -9.51 20.23
CA MET A 90 16.78 -8.31 20.17
C MET A 90 18.11 -8.57 20.89
N SER A 91 18.12 -9.40 21.93
CA SER A 91 19.37 -9.82 22.59
C SER A 91 20.26 -10.65 21.68
N ASP A 92 19.73 -11.28 20.63
CA ASP A 92 20.55 -11.99 19.66
C ASP A 92 21.39 -11.03 18.80
N LEU A 93 20.90 -9.80 18.59
CA LEU A 93 21.66 -8.75 17.90
C LEU A 93 22.79 -8.26 18.81
N ASP A 94 22.45 -7.93 20.05
CA ASP A 94 23.36 -7.47 21.10
C ASP A 94 24.52 -8.47 21.34
N ASN A 95 24.20 -9.76 21.40
CA ASN A 95 25.17 -10.83 21.60
C ASN A 95 25.82 -11.36 20.31
N PHE A 96 25.48 -10.78 19.15
CA PHE A 96 25.96 -11.22 17.83
C PHE A 96 25.68 -12.72 17.52
N THR A 97 24.56 -13.24 18.00
CA THR A 97 24.11 -14.62 17.79
C THR A 97 22.94 -14.73 16.81
N MET A 98 22.52 -13.63 16.19
CA MET A 98 21.38 -13.62 15.27
C MET A 98 21.62 -14.44 13.99
N ASP A 99 20.54 -14.95 13.42
CA ASP A 99 20.52 -15.56 12.08
C ASP A 99 19.70 -14.73 11.08
N ALA A 100 19.60 -15.23 9.84
CA ALA A 100 18.87 -14.57 8.76
C ALA A 100 17.35 -14.42 9.00
N THR A 101 16.80 -15.05 10.04
CA THR A 101 15.38 -15.00 10.41
C THR A 101 15.08 -13.96 11.49
N ASN A 102 16.09 -13.29 12.05
CA ASN A 102 15.90 -12.28 13.09
C ASN A 102 14.91 -11.19 12.62
N PRO A 103 13.85 -10.91 13.40
CA PRO A 103 12.74 -10.09 12.94
C PRO A 103 13.06 -8.59 12.92
N PHE A 104 14.19 -8.14 13.47
CA PHE A 104 14.53 -6.72 13.57
C PHE A 104 15.30 -6.19 12.35
N ILE A 105 15.97 -7.06 11.59
CA ILE A 105 16.77 -6.62 10.42
C ILE A 105 15.89 -6.34 9.19
N SER A 106 14.98 -7.27 8.85
CA SER A 106 14.13 -7.15 7.65
C SER A 106 13.25 -5.89 7.62
N PRO A 107 12.62 -5.46 8.74
CA PRO A 107 11.82 -4.23 8.76
C PRO A 107 12.62 -3.01 8.34
N VAL A 108 13.85 -2.82 8.84
CA VAL A 108 14.69 -1.66 8.49
C VAL A 108 14.90 -1.57 6.97
N TYR A 109 15.28 -2.68 6.36
CA TYR A 109 15.42 -2.76 4.90
C TYR A 109 14.12 -2.40 4.18
N LYS A 110 13.01 -3.05 4.56
CA LYS A 110 11.70 -2.84 3.91
C LYS A 110 11.18 -1.41 4.11
N GLY A 111 11.38 -0.83 5.29
CA GLY A 111 10.95 0.53 5.63
C GLY A 111 11.59 1.56 4.71
N TYR A 112 12.92 1.50 4.56
CA TYR A 112 13.63 2.42 3.67
C TYR A 112 13.33 2.17 2.19
N TYR A 113 13.18 0.92 1.75
CA TYR A 113 12.77 0.66 0.36
C TYR A 113 11.33 1.11 0.06
N ARG A 114 10.43 1.11 1.05
CA ARG A 114 9.12 1.76 0.90
C ARG A 114 9.25 3.28 0.81
N ALA A 115 10.17 3.89 1.55
CA ALA A 115 10.42 5.33 1.45
C ALA A 115 10.94 5.69 0.05
N ILE A 116 11.91 4.92 -0.46
CA ILE A 116 12.45 5.06 -1.83
C ILE A 116 11.33 4.89 -2.86
N ALA A 117 10.45 3.89 -2.71
CA ALA A 117 9.38 3.66 -3.68
C ALA A 117 8.26 4.72 -3.65
N ARG A 118 8.14 5.50 -2.57
CA ARG A 118 7.18 6.60 -2.44
C ARG A 118 7.72 7.94 -2.98
N ALA A 119 9.04 8.10 -3.01
CA ALA A 119 9.74 9.30 -3.47
C ALA A 119 9.99 9.27 -4.99
#